data_AF-A0A8S3QJU9-F1
#
_entry.id   AF-A0A8S3QJU9-F1
#
_cell.length_a   1.000
_cell.length_b   1.000
_cell.length_c   1.000
_cell.angle_alpha   90.00
_cell.angle_beta   90.00
_cell.angle_gamma   90.00
#
_symmetry.space_group_name_H-M   'P 1'
#
loop_
_entity.id
_entity.type
_entity.pdbx_description
1 polymer ?
#
loop_
_entity_poly.entity_id
_entity_poly.type
_entity_poly.pdbx_seq_one_letter_code
_entity_poly.pdbx_strand_id
1 'polypeptide(L)'
;MIQGKQNMQHFIQPQQNFASPVFQQMSPMSGYYPVPSQSPSHSMPPPIMQSTLNQGSESGDKIDFLVQKVEEIFKKLSSIDELTKKIGNFEISVKSLTKTVEKGSKRIDEVEKSMAFMNQNFESSKSESEYLKTTITEIKSEHGEMINGFDCLRADMDELHERHVDLQIRSMRENLVFSGIPELSENEPSEQTEDIIKDFMKINMKMDIVMDFQRAHRFGKKHKLKSTTETLI
;
A
#
# COMPACT_ATOMS: atom_id res chain seq x y z
N MET A 1 -0.30 -13.44 29.90
CA MET A 1 -1.24 -12.31 29.78
C MET A 1 -0.46 -11.02 29.60
N ILE A 2 -0.23 -10.56 28.36
CA ILE A 2 0.04 -9.14 28.09
C ILE A 2 -0.67 -8.83 26.77
N GLN A 3 -1.73 -8.04 26.87
CA GLN A 3 -2.50 -7.51 25.74
C GLN A 3 -1.74 -6.33 25.15
N GLY A 4 -1.52 -6.34 23.83
CA GLY A 4 -1.05 -5.19 23.06
C GLY A 4 -1.97 -4.96 21.88
N LYS A 5 -3.13 -4.33 22.13
CA LYS A 5 -4.00 -3.76 21.09
C LYS A 5 -3.43 -2.40 20.67
N GLN A 6 -3.03 -2.25 19.41
CA GLN A 6 -2.92 -0.94 18.74
C GLN A 6 -3.39 -1.11 17.29
N ASN A 7 -4.62 -0.68 16.98
CA ASN A 7 -4.93 0.60 16.32
C ASN A 7 -4.63 0.59 14.82
N MET A 8 -5.56 0.04 14.03
CA MET A 8 -5.65 0.34 12.60
C MET A 8 -6.44 1.65 12.42
N GLN A 9 -5.72 2.76 12.23
CA GLN A 9 -6.32 3.97 11.67
C GLN A 9 -6.27 3.89 10.15
N HIS A 10 -7.43 3.80 9.52
CA HIS A 10 -7.61 3.99 8.09
C HIS A 10 -7.22 5.43 7.71
N PHE A 11 -6.21 5.57 6.86
CA PHE A 11 -5.86 6.85 6.24
C PHE A 11 -6.53 6.92 4.86
N ILE A 12 -7.64 7.64 4.78
CA ILE A 12 -8.27 8.03 3.51
C ILE A 12 -7.52 9.28 3.02
N GLN A 13 -6.81 9.19 1.90
CA GLN A 13 -6.27 10.36 1.21
C GLN A 13 -7.37 11.00 0.34
N PRO A 14 -7.50 12.35 0.34
CA PRO A 14 -8.35 13.03 -0.63
C PRO A 14 -7.65 13.13 -1.99
N GLN A 15 -8.37 12.79 -3.06
CA GLN A 15 -7.95 13.10 -4.43
C GLN A 15 -7.86 14.62 -4.61
N GLN A 16 -6.70 15.12 -5.01
CA GLN A 16 -6.53 16.49 -5.49
C GLN A 16 -6.58 16.52 -7.02
N ASN A 17 -7.61 17.19 -7.53
CA ASN A 17 -7.78 17.57 -8.93
C ASN A 17 -6.63 18.49 -9.37
N PHE A 18 -5.90 18.08 -10.40
CA PHE A 18 -5.04 18.98 -11.16
C PHE A 18 -5.86 19.59 -12.31
N ALA A 19 -6.36 20.80 -12.11
CA ALA A 19 -6.83 21.67 -13.19
C ALA A 19 -5.81 22.80 -13.40
N SER A 20 -5.18 22.83 -14.56
CA SER A 20 -4.21 23.85 -14.97
C SER A 20 -4.89 25.20 -15.27
N PRO A 21 -4.25 26.35 -14.98
CA PRO A 21 -4.69 27.63 -15.51
C PRO A 21 -4.05 27.91 -16.88
N VAL A 22 -4.90 28.14 -17.88
CA VAL A 22 -4.54 28.71 -19.19
C VAL A 22 -4.34 30.21 -19.02
N PHE A 23 -3.17 30.72 -19.41
CA PHE A 23 -2.87 32.16 -19.43
C PHE A 23 -2.78 32.67 -20.88
N GLN A 24 -3.69 33.59 -21.19
CA GLN A 24 -3.52 34.84 -21.95
C GLN A 24 -2.75 34.85 -23.28
N GLN A 25 -3.46 35.23 -24.34
CA GLN A 25 -2.90 35.83 -25.56
C GLN A 25 -3.44 37.26 -25.71
N MET A 26 -2.53 38.24 -25.76
CA MET A 26 -2.81 39.62 -26.19
C MET A 26 -2.13 39.87 -27.54
N SER A 27 -2.93 40.30 -28.52
CA SER A 27 -2.72 41.34 -29.57
C SER A 27 -1.53 41.20 -30.56
N PRO A 28 -1.64 41.64 -31.85
CA PRO A 28 -1.73 43.08 -32.16
C PRO A 28 -2.48 43.53 -33.46
N MET A 29 -2.86 44.81 -33.41
CA MET A 29 -2.99 45.86 -34.44
C MET A 29 -3.31 45.58 -35.93
N SER A 30 -4.30 46.32 -36.43
CA SER A 30 -4.34 47.03 -37.73
C SER A 30 -5.68 47.80 -37.79
N GLY A 31 -5.89 49.01 -38.32
CA GLY A 31 -5.12 50.01 -39.03
C GLY A 31 -6.15 51.08 -39.47
N TYR A 32 -5.86 52.35 -39.24
CA TYR A 32 -6.57 53.52 -39.80
C TYR A 32 -5.47 54.52 -40.16
N TYR A 33 -5.39 55.10 -41.36
CA TYR A 33 -6.20 56.22 -41.83
C TYR A 33 -6.28 56.32 -43.38
N PRO A 34 -7.28 57.05 -43.91
CA PRO A 34 -7.41 57.39 -45.33
C PRO A 34 -6.80 58.76 -45.70
N VAL A 35 -6.61 58.98 -47.01
CA VAL A 35 -6.21 60.24 -47.68
C VAL A 35 -7.41 60.81 -48.46
N PRO A 36 -7.61 62.14 -48.48
CA PRO A 36 -7.88 62.86 -49.74
C PRO A 36 -7.04 64.18 -49.81
N SER A 37 -6.35 64.51 -50.91
CA SER A 37 -6.83 64.99 -52.23
C SER A 37 -7.31 66.45 -52.27
N GLN A 38 -6.52 67.27 -52.98
CA GLN A 38 -6.87 68.41 -53.87
C GLN A 38 -6.83 69.88 -53.39
N SER A 39 -6.18 70.66 -54.27
CA SER A 39 -5.81 72.08 -54.45
C SER A 39 -6.99 73.00 -54.92
N PRO A 40 -6.79 74.22 -55.53
CA PRO A 40 -6.02 75.46 -55.24
C PRO A 40 -6.85 76.79 -55.41
N SER A 41 -6.28 77.97 -55.11
CA SER A 41 -6.57 79.26 -55.82
C SER A 41 -5.53 80.34 -55.44
N HIS A 42 -4.70 80.82 -56.38
CA HIS A 42 -4.69 82.16 -57.03
C HIS A 42 -4.52 83.35 -56.05
N SER A 43 -3.63 84.35 -56.21
CA SER A 43 -3.14 85.05 -57.42
C SER A 43 -1.88 85.91 -57.13
N MET A 44 -1.15 86.21 -58.21
CA MET A 44 0.14 86.95 -58.36
C MET A 44 0.16 88.42 -57.86
N PRO A 45 1.36 89.05 -57.76
CA PRO A 45 1.88 89.90 -58.87
C PRO A 45 3.44 89.83 -59.03
N PRO A 46 4.10 90.69 -59.85
CA PRO A 46 4.52 90.48 -61.25
C PRO A 46 6.07 90.37 -61.43
N PRO A 47 6.58 90.14 -62.66
CA PRO A 47 7.96 89.72 -62.91
C PRO A 47 8.91 90.91 -63.12
N ILE A 48 10.13 90.82 -62.55
CA ILE A 48 11.24 91.69 -62.90
C ILE A 48 12.42 90.83 -63.39
N MET A 49 12.79 91.20 -64.61
CA MET A 49 13.90 90.84 -65.49
C MET A 49 15.09 90.05 -64.93
N GLN A 50 15.45 89.04 -65.72
CA GLN A 50 16.74 88.37 -65.72
C GLN A 50 17.88 89.38 -65.92
N SER A 51 18.79 89.41 -64.95
CA SER A 51 20.19 89.81 -65.16
C SER A 51 21.06 88.71 -64.61
N THR A 52 21.64 87.94 -65.52
CA THR A 52 22.72 86.98 -65.29
C THR A 52 23.94 87.70 -64.70
N LEU A 53 24.30 87.37 -63.46
CA LEU A 53 25.67 87.50 -62.98
C LEU A 53 26.01 86.25 -62.16
N ASN A 54 26.56 85.28 -62.88
CA ASN A 54 27.02 83.99 -62.40
C ASN A 54 28.41 84.16 -61.76
N GLN A 55 28.45 84.35 -60.44
CA GLN A 55 29.65 84.14 -59.61
C GLN A 55 29.20 83.62 -58.23
N GLY A 56 28.94 82.32 -58.14
CA GLY A 56 28.61 81.64 -56.87
C GLY A 56 28.42 80.12 -56.96
N SER A 57 28.64 79.49 -58.12
CA SER A 57 28.22 78.12 -58.42
C SER A 57 29.03 77.01 -57.72
N GLU A 58 30.27 77.27 -57.27
CA GLU A 58 31.08 76.24 -56.62
C GLU A 58 30.80 76.05 -55.13
N SER A 59 30.22 77.06 -54.47
CA SER A 59 29.87 77.03 -53.04
C SER A 59 28.46 76.50 -52.80
N GLY A 60 27.51 76.75 -53.70
CA GLY A 60 26.14 76.22 -53.63
C GLY A 60 26.07 74.69 -53.72
N ASP A 61 26.76 74.09 -54.69
CA ASP A 61 26.78 72.62 -54.85
C ASP A 61 27.42 71.90 -53.66
N LYS A 62 28.44 72.52 -53.03
CA LYS A 62 29.04 72.02 -51.79
C LYS A 62 28.08 72.09 -50.61
N ILE A 63 27.26 73.14 -50.55
CA ILE A 63 26.23 73.30 -49.52
C ILE A 63 25.15 72.23 -49.70
N ASP A 64 24.65 72.00 -50.92
CA ASP A 64 23.64 70.97 -51.20
C ASP A 64 24.15 69.54 -50.91
N PHE A 65 25.42 69.27 -51.23
CA PHE A 65 26.08 68.00 -50.88
C PHE A 65 26.18 67.81 -49.36
N LEU A 66 26.54 68.85 -48.62
CA LEU A 66 26.58 68.81 -47.15
C LEU A 66 25.17 68.60 -46.56
N VAL A 67 24.14 69.24 -47.12
CA VAL A 67 22.74 69.05 -46.72
C VAL A 67 22.31 67.59 -46.92
N GLN A 68 22.61 66.97 -48.07
CA GLN A 68 22.34 65.55 -48.28
C GLN A 68 23.05 64.64 -47.29
N LYS A 69 24.33 64.92 -46.97
CA LYS A 69 25.08 64.14 -45.98
C LYS A 69 24.47 64.29 -44.58
N VAL A 70 24.00 65.47 -44.23
CA VAL A 70 23.28 65.72 -42.97
C VAL A 70 21.97 64.94 -42.93
N GLU A 71 21.20 64.90 -44.02
CA GLU A 71 19.98 64.08 -44.11
C GLU A 71 20.26 62.58 -43.97
N GLU A 72 21.32 62.06 -44.59
CA GLU A 72 21.76 60.67 -44.40
C GLU A 72 22.13 60.39 -42.94
N ILE A 73 22.82 61.34 -42.29
CA ILE A 73 23.17 61.25 -40.87
C ILE A 73 21.90 61.20 -40.01
N PHE A 74 20.90 62.04 -40.27
CA PHE A 74 19.63 62.03 -39.55
C PHE A 74 18.89 60.69 -39.71
N LYS A 75 18.87 60.12 -40.92
CA LYS A 75 18.27 58.79 -41.17
C LYS A 75 18.98 57.68 -40.38
N LYS A 76 20.32 57.72 -40.34
CA LYS A 76 21.13 56.78 -39.54
C LYS A 76 20.90 56.95 -38.04
N LEU A 77 20.84 58.18 -37.54
CA LEU A 77 20.50 58.50 -36.15
C LEU A 77 19.14 57.93 -35.75
N SER A 78 18.13 58.12 -36.59
CA SER A 78 16.80 57.55 -36.34
C SER A 78 16.83 56.01 -36.28
N SER A 79 17.65 55.37 -37.12
CA SER A 79 17.83 53.91 -37.07
C SER A 79 18.55 53.45 -35.80
N ILE A 80 19.52 54.23 -35.31
CA ILE A 80 20.21 53.96 -34.04
C ILE A 80 19.25 54.06 -32.85
N ASP A 81 18.33 55.02 -32.85
CA ASP A 81 17.29 55.13 -31.82
C ASP A 81 16.38 53.90 -31.80
N GLU A 82 16.00 53.38 -32.97
CA GLU A 82 15.21 52.14 -33.06
C GLU A 82 15.99 50.92 -32.54
N LEU A 83 17.27 50.80 -32.87
CA LEU A 83 18.13 49.74 -32.35
C LEU A 83 18.27 49.83 -30.82
N THR A 84 18.43 51.05 -30.29
CA THR A 84 18.51 51.30 -28.84
C THR A 84 17.24 50.82 -28.13
N LYS A 85 16.06 51.10 -28.70
CA LYS A 85 14.77 50.59 -28.19
C LYS A 85 14.70 49.06 -28.22
N LYS A 86 15.12 48.44 -29.33
CA LYS A 86 15.13 46.96 -29.45
C LYS A 86 16.08 46.31 -28.44
N ILE A 87 17.26 46.89 -28.21
CA ILE A 87 18.22 46.44 -27.21
C ILE A 87 17.61 46.51 -25.80
N GLY A 88 16.95 47.62 -25.46
CA GLY A 88 16.27 47.75 -24.17
C GLY A 88 15.17 46.70 -23.96
N ASN A 89 14.38 46.41 -24.99
CA ASN A 89 13.39 45.33 -24.94
C ASN A 89 14.05 43.95 -24.76
N PHE A 90 15.15 43.70 -25.47
CA PHE A 90 15.91 42.47 -25.35
C PHE A 90 16.48 42.29 -23.94
N GLU A 91 17.01 43.36 -23.33
CA GLU A 91 17.51 43.34 -21.95
C GLU A 91 16.41 42.94 -20.96
N ILE A 92 15.19 43.47 -21.13
CA ILE A 92 14.03 43.09 -20.30
C ILE A 92 13.70 41.61 -20.48
N SER A 93 13.65 41.11 -21.72
CA SER A 93 13.40 39.69 -22.00
C SER A 93 14.46 38.78 -21.40
N VAL A 94 15.74 39.14 -21.50
CA VAL A 94 16.85 38.38 -20.89
C VAL A 94 16.69 38.33 -19.37
N LYS A 95 16.40 39.46 -18.70
CA LYS A 95 16.16 39.49 -17.24
C LYS A 95 14.98 38.59 -16.83
N SER A 96 13.93 38.54 -17.64
CA SER A 96 12.79 37.64 -17.40
C SER A 96 13.16 36.16 -17.56
N LEU A 97 13.95 35.84 -18.58
CA LEU A 97 14.43 34.49 -18.83
C LEU A 97 15.34 34.01 -17.69
N THR A 98 16.28 34.84 -17.24
CA THR A 98 17.16 34.54 -16.10
C THR A 98 16.35 34.16 -14.85
N LYS A 99 15.32 34.94 -14.51
CA LYS A 99 14.42 34.62 -13.38
C LYS A 99 13.69 33.29 -13.56
N THR A 100 13.31 32.95 -14.79
CA THR A 100 12.62 31.69 -15.08
C THR A 100 13.56 30.50 -14.95
N VAL A 101 14.81 30.65 -15.40
CA VAL A 101 15.88 29.64 -15.24
C VAL A 101 16.21 29.41 -13.76
N GLU A 102 16.35 30.47 -12.97
CA GLU A 102 16.58 30.36 -11.52
C GLU A 102 15.44 29.62 -10.80
N LYS A 103 14.19 29.93 -11.15
CA LYS A 103 13.02 29.19 -10.62
C LYS A 103 13.04 27.73 -11.06
N GLY A 104 13.42 27.45 -12.31
CA GLY A 104 13.59 26.10 -12.82
C GLY A 104 14.64 25.31 -12.04
N SER A 105 15.81 25.91 -11.80
CA SER A 105 16.89 25.31 -11.02
C SER A 105 16.43 24.93 -9.62
N LYS A 106 15.74 25.83 -8.90
CA LYS A 106 15.22 25.52 -7.55
C LYS A 106 14.24 24.35 -7.54
N ARG A 107 13.36 24.27 -8.55
CA ARG A 107 12.42 23.16 -8.68
C ARG A 107 13.14 21.84 -8.98
N ILE A 108 14.23 21.87 -9.73
CA ILE A 108 15.08 20.69 -9.97
C ILE A 108 15.69 20.22 -8.65
N ASP A 109 16.27 21.12 -7.85
CA ASP A 109 16.84 20.77 -6.53
C ASP A 109 15.81 20.12 -5.60
N GLU A 110 14.56 20.60 -5.63
CA GLU A 110 13.45 20.02 -4.86
C GLU A 110 13.09 18.61 -5.35
N VAL A 111 13.06 18.39 -6.67
CA VAL A 111 12.81 17.08 -7.28
C VAL A 111 13.92 16.10 -6.92
N GLU A 112 15.19 16.51 -6.96
CA GLU A 112 16.32 15.66 -6.58
C GLU A 112 16.24 15.22 -5.11
N LYS A 113 15.88 16.14 -4.21
CA LYS A 113 15.65 15.80 -2.79
C LYS A 113 14.51 14.83 -2.61
N SER A 114 13.39 15.05 -3.31
CA SER A 114 12.24 14.15 -3.27
C SER A 114 12.59 12.76 -3.79
N MET A 115 13.38 12.69 -4.87
CA MET A 115 13.84 11.43 -5.46
C MET A 115 14.77 10.67 -4.51
N ALA A 116 15.70 11.35 -3.84
CA ALA A 116 16.58 10.72 -2.85
C ALA A 116 15.79 10.13 -1.68
N PHE A 117 14.80 10.87 -1.15
CA PHE A 117 13.91 10.39 -0.09
C PHE A 117 13.08 9.17 -0.55
N MET A 118 12.52 9.23 -1.77
CA MET A 118 11.75 8.13 -2.33
C MET A 118 12.60 6.88 -2.49
N ASN A 119 13.85 7.03 -2.95
CA ASN A 119 14.78 5.91 -3.11
C ASN A 119 15.13 5.26 -1.76
N GLN A 120 15.32 6.06 -0.71
CA GLN A 120 15.54 5.53 0.64
C GLN A 120 14.33 4.73 1.14
N ASN A 121 13.11 5.25 0.96
CA ASN A 121 11.89 4.53 1.34
C ASN A 121 11.70 3.25 0.54
N PHE A 122 12.04 3.27 -0.75
CA PHE A 122 11.97 2.11 -1.61
C PHE A 122 12.92 1.00 -1.14
N GLU A 123 14.18 1.32 -0.84
CA GLU A 123 15.14 0.35 -0.31
C GLU A 123 14.70 -0.20 1.06
N SER A 124 14.16 0.64 1.95
CA SER A 124 13.61 0.18 3.23
C SER A 124 12.45 -0.80 3.02
N SER A 125 11.51 -0.46 2.13
CA SER A 125 10.35 -1.32 1.83
C SER A 125 10.77 -2.64 1.18
N LYS A 126 11.75 -2.60 0.28
CA LYS A 126 12.34 -3.79 -0.33
C LYS A 126 13.00 -4.70 0.70
N SER A 127 13.75 -4.13 1.65
CA SER A 127 14.38 -4.89 2.74
C SER A 127 13.33 -5.56 3.64
N GLU A 128 12.25 -4.86 3.98
CA GLU A 128 11.16 -5.41 4.78
C GLU A 128 10.43 -6.54 4.02
N SER A 129 10.22 -6.37 2.72
CA SER A 129 9.62 -7.41 1.88
C SER A 129 10.46 -8.70 1.83
N GLU A 130 11.79 -8.60 1.71
CA GLU A 130 12.67 -9.78 1.72
C GLU A 130 12.71 -10.45 3.10
N TYR A 131 12.69 -9.66 4.18
CA TYR A 131 12.59 -10.19 5.55
C TYR A 131 11.30 -11.00 5.73
N LEU A 132 10.14 -10.42 5.37
CA LEU A 132 8.84 -11.09 5.48
C LEU A 132 8.78 -12.38 4.66
N LYS A 133 9.35 -12.37 3.45
CA LYS A 133 9.44 -13.56 2.60
C LYS A 133 10.23 -14.67 3.28
N THR A 134 11.34 -14.33 3.92
CA THR A 134 12.17 -15.30 4.68
C THR A 134 11.39 -15.88 5.85
N THR A 135 10.75 -15.04 6.67
CA THR A 135 9.93 -15.50 7.81
C THR A 135 8.77 -16.39 7.36
N ILE A 136 8.12 -16.07 6.22
CA ILE A 136 7.06 -16.92 5.66
C ILE A 136 7.61 -18.30 5.26
N THR A 137 8.80 -18.36 4.67
CA THR A 137 9.42 -19.66 4.32
C THR A 137 9.77 -20.50 5.54
N GLU A 138 10.25 -19.87 6.62
CA GLU A 138 10.55 -20.53 7.89
C GLU A 138 9.27 -21.08 8.54
N ILE A 139 8.24 -20.25 8.70
CA ILE A 139 6.94 -20.66 9.26
C ILE A 139 6.33 -21.81 8.46
N LYS A 140 6.44 -21.76 7.12
CA LYS A 140 5.94 -22.84 6.27
C LYS A 140 6.67 -24.16 6.50
N SER A 141 7.98 -24.11 6.76
CA SER A 141 8.79 -25.27 7.09
C SER A 141 8.37 -25.85 8.44
N GLU A 142 8.32 -25.01 9.49
CA GLU A 142 7.91 -25.41 10.84
C GLU A 142 6.49 -26.00 10.86
N HIS A 143 5.56 -25.40 10.12
CA HIS A 143 4.21 -25.93 9.97
C HIS A 143 4.19 -27.30 9.30
N GLY A 144 5.07 -27.54 8.33
CA GLY A 144 5.25 -28.85 7.70
C GLY A 144 5.76 -29.90 8.70
N GLU A 145 6.76 -29.55 9.51
CA GLU A 145 7.28 -30.43 10.57
C GLU A 145 6.21 -30.74 11.62
N MET A 146 5.41 -29.74 12.01
CA MET A 146 4.31 -29.92 12.96
C MET A 146 3.22 -30.85 12.43
N ILE A 147 2.83 -30.74 11.15
CA ILE A 147 1.88 -31.67 10.52
C ILE A 147 2.43 -33.10 10.57
N ASN A 148 3.69 -33.30 10.18
CA ASN A 148 4.32 -34.62 10.22
C ASN A 148 4.34 -35.18 11.66
N GLY A 149 4.61 -34.34 12.66
CA GLY A 149 4.55 -34.72 14.06
C GLY A 149 3.15 -35.16 14.50
N PHE A 150 2.10 -34.45 14.06
CA PHE A 150 0.72 -34.85 14.34
C PHE A 150 0.34 -36.18 13.69
N ASP A 151 0.78 -36.43 12.46
CA ASP A 151 0.50 -37.69 11.77
C ASP A 151 1.20 -38.87 12.46
N CYS A 152 2.45 -38.72 12.90
CA CYS A 152 3.16 -39.72 13.70
C CYS A 152 2.44 -39.98 15.03
N LEU A 153 2.06 -38.92 15.76
CA LEU A 153 1.38 -39.07 17.04
C LEU A 153 0.01 -39.75 16.89
N ARG A 154 -0.71 -39.46 15.80
CA ARG A 154 -1.97 -40.15 15.49
C ARG A 154 -1.73 -41.64 15.27
N ALA A 155 -0.71 -42.00 14.49
CA ALA A 155 -0.36 -43.40 14.28
C ALA A 155 -0.01 -44.12 15.59
N ASP A 156 0.76 -43.49 16.47
CA ASP A 156 1.10 -44.04 17.79
C ASP A 156 -0.15 -44.23 18.68
N MET A 157 -1.10 -43.30 18.63
CA MET A 157 -2.36 -43.42 19.37
C MET A 157 -3.24 -44.56 18.85
N ASP A 158 -3.32 -44.72 17.53
CA ASP A 158 -4.07 -45.81 16.90
C ASP A 158 -3.46 -47.18 17.28
N GLU A 159 -2.12 -47.29 17.22
CA GLU A 159 -1.41 -48.50 17.63
C GLU A 159 -1.60 -48.82 19.13
N LEU A 160 -1.50 -47.80 19.98
CA LEU A 160 -1.71 -47.96 21.42
C LEU A 160 -3.14 -48.39 21.73
N HIS A 161 -4.12 -47.83 21.01
CA HIS A 161 -5.52 -48.20 21.16
C HIS A 161 -5.76 -49.66 20.75
N GLU A 162 -5.20 -50.11 19.63
CA GLU A 162 -5.29 -51.50 19.19
C GLU A 162 -4.69 -52.45 20.22
N ARG A 163 -3.48 -52.14 20.72
CA ARG A 163 -2.82 -52.92 21.78
C ARG A 163 -3.65 -52.97 23.06
N HIS A 164 -4.27 -51.86 23.44
CA HIS A 164 -5.14 -51.81 24.62
C HIS A 164 -6.36 -52.70 24.46
N VAL A 165 -7.03 -52.65 23.30
CA VAL A 165 -8.20 -53.48 22.99
C VAL A 165 -7.84 -54.97 22.97
N ASP A 166 -6.73 -55.36 22.32
CA ASP A 166 -6.27 -56.76 22.31
C ASP A 166 -5.99 -57.27 23.73
N LEU A 167 -5.29 -56.49 24.55
CA LEU A 167 -5.03 -56.83 25.96
C LEU A 167 -6.32 -56.96 26.77
N GLN A 168 -7.27 -56.04 26.57
CA GLN A 168 -8.56 -56.09 27.26
C GLN A 168 -9.34 -57.35 26.86
N ILE A 169 -9.40 -57.69 25.57
CA ILE A 169 -10.06 -58.91 25.09
C ILE A 169 -9.41 -60.15 25.69
N ARG A 170 -8.07 -60.25 25.71
CA ARG A 170 -7.35 -61.40 26.29
C ARG A 170 -7.57 -61.52 27.79
N SER A 171 -7.55 -60.40 28.50
CA SER A 171 -7.78 -60.32 29.95
C SER A 171 -9.22 -60.71 30.31
N MET A 172 -10.19 -60.30 29.49
CA MET A 172 -11.61 -60.58 29.71
C MET A 172 -12.06 -61.93 29.12
N ARG A 173 -11.22 -62.63 28.36
CA ARG A 173 -11.58 -63.83 27.59
C ARG A 173 -12.19 -64.95 28.44
N GLU A 174 -11.66 -65.13 29.64
CA GLU A 174 -12.07 -66.19 30.56
C GLU A 174 -13.14 -65.72 31.56
N ASN A 175 -13.53 -64.45 31.50
CA ASN A 175 -14.57 -63.90 32.35
C ASN A 175 -15.94 -64.22 31.78
N LEU A 176 -16.81 -64.82 32.60
CA LEU A 176 -18.20 -65.06 32.27
C LEU A 176 -19.08 -64.05 33.01
N VAL A 177 -20.06 -63.48 32.29
CA VAL A 177 -21.03 -62.55 32.87
C VAL A 177 -22.39 -63.24 32.92
N PHE A 178 -22.89 -63.47 34.13
CA PHE A 178 -24.23 -63.98 34.37
C PHE A 178 -25.17 -62.81 34.69
N SER A 179 -26.25 -62.69 33.92
CA SER A 179 -27.30 -61.68 34.12
C SER A 179 -28.62 -62.36 34.47
N GLY A 180 -29.53 -61.62 35.12
CA GLY A 180 -30.86 -62.14 35.48
C GLY A 180 -30.90 -63.07 36.70
N ILE A 181 -29.81 -63.20 37.46
CA ILE A 181 -29.79 -63.93 38.74
C ILE A 181 -30.31 -63.01 39.86
N PRO A 182 -31.46 -63.31 40.49
CA PRO A 182 -32.04 -62.48 41.55
C PRO A 182 -31.08 -62.25 42.73
N GLU A 183 -31.21 -61.11 43.38
CA GLU A 183 -30.52 -60.81 44.63
C GLU A 183 -31.36 -61.31 45.81
N LEU A 184 -30.81 -62.23 46.61
CA LEU A 184 -31.47 -62.77 47.79
C LEU A 184 -31.22 -61.84 48.99
N SER A 185 -32.03 -60.80 49.14
CA SER A 185 -32.07 -59.88 50.31
C SER A 185 -30.82 -59.02 50.62
N GLU A 186 -31.05 -57.85 51.24
CA GLU A 186 -30.03 -56.82 51.50
C GLU A 186 -28.91 -57.22 52.49
N ASN A 187 -29.02 -58.39 53.13
CA ASN A 187 -28.14 -58.83 54.22
C ASN A 187 -27.17 -59.96 53.85
N GLU A 188 -27.16 -60.43 52.60
CA GLU A 188 -26.23 -61.48 52.17
C GLU A 188 -24.79 -60.90 52.03
N PRO A 189 -23.79 -61.50 52.69
CA PRO A 189 -22.40 -61.17 52.43
C PRO A 189 -22.08 -61.52 50.98
N SER A 190 -21.27 -60.68 50.33
CA SER A 190 -20.88 -60.80 48.91
C SER A 190 -20.16 -62.11 48.53
N GLU A 191 -19.99 -63.03 49.48
CA GLU A 191 -19.03 -64.12 49.44
C GLU A 191 -19.60 -65.43 48.87
N GLN A 192 -20.93 -65.62 48.80
CA GLN A 192 -21.53 -66.84 48.24
C GLN A 192 -21.88 -66.76 46.74
N THR A 193 -21.29 -65.80 46.02
CA THR A 193 -21.57 -65.60 44.58
C THR A 193 -21.22 -66.84 43.76
N GLU A 194 -20.17 -67.57 44.15
CA GLU A 194 -19.72 -68.78 43.45
C GLU A 194 -20.72 -69.92 43.57
N ASP A 195 -21.23 -70.19 44.78
CA ASP A 195 -22.15 -71.29 45.04
C ASP A 195 -23.50 -71.09 44.33
N ILE A 196 -24.01 -69.86 44.34
CA ILE A 196 -25.23 -69.49 43.61
C ILE A 196 -25.09 -69.79 42.12
N ILE A 197 -23.92 -69.52 41.52
CA ILE A 197 -23.67 -69.80 40.10
C ILE A 197 -23.55 -71.31 39.86
N LYS A 198 -22.86 -72.05 40.74
CA LYS A 198 -22.72 -73.52 40.65
C LYS A 198 -24.08 -74.22 40.71
N ASP A 199 -24.96 -73.81 41.62
CA ASP A 199 -26.31 -74.34 41.74
C ASP A 199 -27.17 -73.99 40.52
N PHE A 200 -27.07 -72.74 40.04
CA PHE A 200 -27.75 -72.32 38.82
C PHE A 200 -27.35 -73.17 37.61
N MET A 201 -26.06 -73.44 37.41
CA MET A 201 -25.59 -74.29 36.31
C MET A 201 -26.09 -75.73 36.41
N LYS A 202 -26.07 -76.32 37.61
CA LYS A 202 -26.57 -77.69 37.85
C LYS A 202 -28.06 -77.81 37.56
N ILE A 203 -28.86 -76.90 38.10
CA ILE A 203 -30.33 -76.96 38.03
C ILE A 203 -30.81 -76.57 36.62
N ASN A 204 -30.34 -75.45 36.10
CA ASN A 204 -30.90 -74.86 34.89
C ASN A 204 -30.21 -75.38 33.62
N MET A 205 -28.91 -75.69 33.68
CA MET A 205 -28.14 -76.13 32.49
C MET A 205 -27.84 -77.62 32.48
N LYS A 206 -28.14 -78.36 33.56
CA LYS A 206 -27.88 -79.81 33.71
C LYS A 206 -26.42 -80.19 33.44
N MET A 207 -25.50 -79.27 33.71
CA MET A 207 -24.06 -79.53 33.58
C MET A 207 -23.54 -80.09 34.89
N ASP A 208 -23.17 -81.37 34.89
CA ASP A 208 -22.53 -82.05 36.03
C ASP A 208 -21.00 -81.99 35.86
N ILE A 209 -20.47 -80.77 35.75
CA ILE A 209 -19.04 -80.51 35.56
C ILE A 209 -18.51 -79.82 36.82
N VAL A 210 -17.35 -80.28 37.30
CA VAL A 210 -16.58 -79.62 38.37
C VAL A 210 -15.90 -78.40 37.77
N MET A 211 -16.51 -77.22 37.96
CA MET A 211 -15.97 -75.93 37.54
C MET A 211 -15.41 -75.19 38.75
N ASP A 212 -14.17 -74.74 38.64
CA ASP A 212 -13.50 -73.92 39.65
C ASP A 212 -13.38 -72.49 39.15
N PHE A 213 -13.79 -71.53 39.97
CA PHE A 213 -13.68 -70.12 39.68
C PHE A 213 -12.48 -69.53 40.41
N GLN A 214 -11.62 -68.79 39.70
CA GLN A 214 -10.54 -68.05 40.36
C GLN A 214 -11.08 -66.86 41.17
N ARG A 215 -12.12 -66.19 40.67
CA ARG A 215 -12.77 -65.06 41.33
C ARG A 215 -14.22 -64.90 40.83
N ALA A 216 -15.18 -64.98 41.73
CA ALA A 216 -16.59 -64.68 41.44
C ALA A 216 -17.02 -63.45 42.25
N HIS A 217 -17.67 -62.48 41.59
CA HIS A 217 -18.21 -61.30 42.26
C HIS A 217 -19.36 -60.69 41.44
N ARG A 218 -20.25 -59.98 42.12
CA ARG A 218 -21.33 -59.21 41.48
C ARG A 218 -20.86 -57.79 41.16
N PHE A 219 -21.27 -57.26 40.01
CA PHE A 219 -21.06 -55.87 39.64
C PHE A 219 -22.12 -54.97 40.32
N GLY A 220 -21.73 -53.80 40.86
CA GLY A 220 -22.68 -52.69 41.06
C GLY A 220 -23.20 -52.38 42.47
N LYS A 221 -22.53 -52.72 43.58
CA LYS A 221 -22.86 -52.05 44.86
C LYS A 221 -22.35 -50.60 44.82
N LYS A 222 -23.26 -49.62 44.71
CA LYS A 222 -22.94 -48.20 44.91
C LYS A 222 -22.39 -48.03 46.33
N HIS A 223 -21.11 -47.72 46.49
CA HIS A 223 -20.61 -47.20 47.76
C HIS A 223 -21.37 -45.90 48.05
N LYS A 224 -22.25 -45.91 49.06
CA LYS A 224 -22.81 -44.67 49.61
C LYS A 224 -21.63 -43.87 50.16
N LEU A 225 -21.19 -42.85 49.43
CA LEU A 225 -20.23 -41.86 49.91
C LEU A 225 -20.77 -41.31 51.24
N LYS A 226 -20.03 -41.54 52.34
CA LYS A 226 -20.30 -40.86 53.61
C LYS A 226 -20.01 -39.38 53.35
N SER A 227 -21.05 -38.54 53.38
CA SER A 227 -20.89 -37.08 53.38
C SER A 227 -20.24 -36.68 54.71
N THR A 228 -18.91 -36.58 54.74
CA THR A 228 -18.23 -35.88 55.82
C THR A 228 -18.36 -34.40 55.53
N THR A 229 -19.40 -33.77 56.09
CA THR A 229 -19.45 -32.32 56.28
C THR A 229 -18.40 -31.98 57.35
N GLU A 230 -17.17 -31.73 56.93
CA GLU A 230 -16.21 -31.02 57.77
C GLU A 230 -16.56 -29.53 57.72
N THR A 231 -17.12 -29.08 58.84
CA THR A 231 -17.27 -27.68 59.21
C THR A 231 -15.87 -27.04 59.30
N LEU A 232 -15.54 -26.19 58.33
CA LEU A 232 -14.44 -25.24 58.45
C LEU A 232 -14.88 -24.11 59.39
N ILE A 233 -14.20 -24.00 60.55
CA ILE A 233 -14.04 -22.75 61.31
C ILE A 233 -12.64 -22.23 61.00
#